data_AF-A0A255RGA1-F1
#
_entry.id   AF-A0A255RGA1-F1
#
_cell.length_a   1.000
_cell.length_b   1.000
_cell.length_c   1.000
_cell.angle_alpha   90.00
_cell.angle_beta   90.00
_cell.angle_gamma   90.00
#
_symmetry.space_group_name_H-M   'P 1'
#
loop_
_entity.id
_entity.type
_entity.pdbx_description
1 polymer ?
#
loop_
_entity_poly.entity_id
_entity_poly.type
_entity_poly.pdbx_seq_one_letter_code
_entity_poly.pdbx_strand_id
1 'polypeptide(L)'
;MRATASRPGWLGLFLLMTTTIGFADAPAIQTSIDGSSGSDDVGFSDEASGGELQAIAFGEDIPSRVREGYVSITWADVPDAARYEVIDRNGSVLHSGVFSQAFISGLPDGIYHYRVRALSGTGEPIAITPKELEVEVSHWPYRYVVPLLLVGLFVMLSVVGVIVAGQRGIVTKEVHP
;
A
#
# COMPACT_ATOMS: atom_id res chain seq x y z
N MET A 1 7.43 -26.71 50.26
CA MET A 1 7.84 -25.71 49.25
C MET A 1 7.00 -25.92 48.00
N ARG A 2 5.97 -25.09 47.80
CA ARG A 2 5.08 -25.11 46.63
C ARG A 2 5.21 -23.75 45.95
N ALA A 3 5.67 -23.73 44.70
CA ALA A 3 5.80 -22.51 43.92
C ALA A 3 4.41 -22.09 43.40
N THR A 4 3.95 -20.92 43.84
CA THR A 4 2.78 -20.23 43.35
C THR A 4 3.16 -19.41 42.12
N ALA A 5 2.69 -19.81 40.94
CA ALA A 5 2.85 -19.03 39.71
C ALA A 5 1.85 -17.87 39.71
N SER A 6 2.39 -16.65 39.77
CA SER A 6 1.68 -15.39 39.60
C SER A 6 1.27 -15.24 38.13
N ARG A 7 -0.04 -15.04 37.88
CA ARG A 7 -0.58 -14.65 36.57
C ARG A 7 -0.50 -13.12 36.47
N PRO A 8 0.19 -12.53 35.48
CA PRO A 8 0.03 -11.11 35.22
C PRO A 8 -1.29 -10.88 34.48
N GLY A 9 -2.25 -10.27 35.17
CA GLY A 9 -3.45 -9.71 34.56
C GLY A 9 -3.12 -8.44 33.78
N TRP A 10 -3.61 -8.38 32.55
CA TRP A 10 -3.79 -7.13 31.81
C TRP A 10 -5.26 -7.05 31.43
N LEU A 11 -5.99 -6.29 32.24
CA LEU A 11 -7.37 -5.85 32.05
C LEU A 11 -7.31 -4.32 32.09
N GLY A 12 -7.87 -3.68 31.07
CA GLY A 12 -7.88 -2.23 30.85
C GLY A 12 -7.23 -1.92 29.51
N LEU A 13 -7.88 -1.31 28.52
CA LEU A 13 -8.83 -0.21 28.61
C LEU A 13 -9.62 -0.18 27.29
N PHE A 14 -10.88 -0.58 27.31
CA PHE A 14 -11.81 -0.39 26.19
C PHE A 14 -12.25 1.08 26.22
N LEU A 15 -11.70 1.91 25.33
CA LEU A 15 -12.05 3.32 25.24
C LEU A 15 -13.40 3.45 24.51
N LEU A 16 -14.50 3.46 25.26
CA LEU A 16 -15.82 3.88 24.77
C LEU A 16 -15.81 5.40 24.56
N MET A 17 -15.56 5.85 23.33
CA MET A 17 -15.87 7.21 22.91
C MET A 17 -17.37 7.29 22.63
N THR A 18 -18.17 7.51 23.67
CA THR A 18 -19.57 7.91 23.51
C THR A 18 -19.58 9.39 23.11
N THR A 19 -19.86 9.69 21.84
CA THR A 19 -20.10 11.09 21.45
C THR A 19 -21.50 11.48 21.95
N THR A 20 -21.54 12.45 22.85
CA THR A 20 -22.77 13.06 23.36
C THR A 20 -23.24 14.10 22.35
N ILE A 21 -24.36 13.85 21.66
CA ILE A 21 -25.00 14.86 20.82
C ILE A 21 -25.83 15.75 21.76
N GLY A 22 -25.28 16.91 22.12
CA GLY A 22 -26.01 17.95 22.85
C GLY A 22 -27.02 18.63 21.92
N PHE A 23 -28.30 18.38 22.15
CA PHE A 23 -29.41 19.08 21.51
C PHE A 23 -29.70 20.35 22.33
N ALA A 24 -29.15 21.49 21.92
CA ALA A 24 -29.39 22.77 22.55
C ALA A 24 -30.30 23.64 21.68
N ASP A 25 -31.48 23.89 22.23
CA ASP A 25 -32.42 25.01 22.03
C ASP A 25 -32.97 25.28 20.61
N ALA A 26 -34.24 24.91 20.45
CA ALA A 26 -35.08 25.29 19.32
C ALA A 26 -35.87 26.57 19.64
N PRO A 27 -35.85 27.61 18.79
CA PRO A 27 -36.90 28.61 18.79
C PRO A 27 -38.10 28.16 17.95
N ALA A 28 -39.28 28.47 18.48
CA ALA A 28 -40.59 28.04 18.03
C ALA A 28 -40.91 28.34 16.55
N ILE A 29 -41.62 27.38 15.95
CA ILE A 29 -42.38 27.50 14.71
C ILE A 29 -43.33 28.70 14.80
N GLN A 30 -43.28 29.58 13.80
CA GLN A 30 -44.43 30.42 13.42
C GLN A 30 -44.89 30.02 12.03
N THR A 31 -46.03 29.33 12.00
CA THR A 31 -46.78 29.01 10.79
C THR A 31 -47.47 30.28 10.29
N SER A 32 -46.89 30.93 9.28
CA SER A 32 -47.62 31.86 8.41
C SER A 32 -48.01 31.09 7.14
N ILE A 33 -49.24 30.57 7.12
CA ILE A 33 -49.88 30.08 5.91
C ILE A 33 -50.41 31.32 5.18
N ASP A 34 -49.77 31.68 4.08
CA ASP A 34 -50.39 32.52 3.05
C ASP A 34 -50.26 31.77 1.71
N GLY A 35 -51.41 31.55 1.07
CA GLY A 35 -51.51 30.73 -0.11
C GLY A 35 -51.30 31.55 -1.36
N SER A 36 -50.54 31.03 -2.33
CA SER A 36 -50.76 31.38 -3.72
C SER A 36 -50.10 30.39 -4.68
N SER A 37 -50.95 29.92 -5.59
CA SER A 37 -50.67 29.55 -6.98
C SER A 37 -49.82 28.33 -7.25
N GLY A 38 -50.46 27.35 -7.91
CA GLY A 38 -49.81 26.15 -8.41
C GLY A 38 -48.75 26.45 -9.47
N SER A 39 -47.67 25.69 -9.39
CA SER A 39 -46.96 25.12 -10.52
C SER A 39 -46.78 23.64 -10.20
N ASP A 40 -47.32 22.78 -11.05
CA ASP A 40 -47.03 21.34 -11.02
C ASP A 40 -45.60 21.14 -11.54
N ASP A 41 -44.63 21.45 -10.68
CA ASP A 41 -43.27 21.00 -10.88
C ASP A 41 -43.20 19.58 -10.31
N VAL A 42 -43.43 18.59 -11.19
CA VAL A 42 -42.94 17.23 -11.00
C VAL A 42 -41.41 17.30 -10.97
N GLY A 43 -40.90 17.69 -9.81
CA GLY A 43 -39.51 17.52 -9.43
C GLY A 43 -39.25 16.03 -9.41
N PHE A 44 -38.64 15.53 -10.48
CA PHE A 44 -37.95 14.27 -10.45
C PHE A 44 -36.86 14.43 -9.40
N SER A 45 -37.10 13.92 -8.20
CA SER A 45 -36.05 13.67 -7.24
C SER A 45 -35.19 12.56 -7.85
N ASP A 46 -34.26 12.93 -8.73
CA ASP A 46 -33.03 12.19 -8.92
C ASP A 46 -32.22 12.32 -7.62
N GLU A 47 -32.78 11.79 -6.55
CA GLU A 47 -32.03 11.33 -5.40
C GLU A 47 -31.42 10.00 -5.84
N ALA A 48 -30.48 10.12 -6.79
CA ALA A 48 -29.40 9.17 -6.91
C ALA A 48 -28.76 9.17 -5.52
N SER A 49 -29.20 8.22 -4.70
CA SER A 49 -28.54 7.80 -3.48
C SER A 49 -27.15 7.34 -3.92
N GLY A 50 -26.27 8.31 -4.13
CA GLY A 50 -24.84 8.11 -4.23
C GLY A 50 -24.45 7.69 -2.84
N GLY A 51 -24.59 6.38 -2.57
CA GLY A 51 -24.17 5.78 -1.32
C GLY A 51 -22.78 6.32 -1.02
N GLU A 52 -22.65 7.01 0.10
CA GLU A 52 -21.41 7.63 0.52
C GLU A 52 -20.38 6.51 0.67
N LEU A 53 -19.53 6.35 -0.35
CA LEU A 53 -18.56 5.27 -0.41
C LEU A 53 -17.69 5.35 0.84
N GLN A 54 -17.60 4.25 1.60
CA GLN A 54 -16.74 4.26 2.78
C GLN A 54 -15.28 4.48 2.37
N ALA A 55 -14.56 5.28 3.14
CA ALA A 55 -13.14 5.50 2.92
C ALA A 55 -12.33 4.30 3.42
N ILE A 56 -11.67 3.60 2.50
CA ILE A 56 -10.74 2.52 2.87
C ILE A 56 -9.40 3.14 3.25
N ALA A 57 -8.91 2.91 4.47
CA ALA A 57 -7.57 3.31 4.88
C ALA A 57 -6.52 2.30 4.42
N PHE A 58 -5.41 2.79 3.89
CA PHE A 58 -4.22 1.97 3.67
C PHE A 58 -3.58 1.56 4.99
N GLY A 59 -2.91 0.40 4.99
CA GLY A 59 -2.07 -0.03 6.11
C GLY A 59 -0.92 0.96 6.36
N GLU A 60 -0.49 1.05 7.62
CA GLU A 60 0.55 1.99 8.06
C GLU A 60 1.94 1.65 7.50
N ASP A 61 2.18 0.37 7.20
CA ASP A 61 3.50 -0.16 6.84
C ASP A 61 3.81 -0.16 5.34
N ILE A 62 3.04 0.55 4.50
CA ILE A 62 3.27 0.52 3.06
C ILE A 62 4.45 1.44 2.70
N PRO A 63 5.53 0.90 2.11
CA PRO A 63 6.68 1.71 1.73
C PRO A 63 6.30 2.69 0.60
N SER A 64 6.62 3.97 0.78
CA SER A 64 6.48 5.01 -0.25
C SER A 64 7.53 4.90 -1.37
N ARG A 65 8.64 4.20 -1.11
CA ARG A 65 9.67 3.91 -2.10
C ARG A 65 10.15 2.47 -1.99
N VAL A 66 10.18 1.77 -3.12
CA VAL A 66 10.62 0.37 -3.22
C VAL A 66 11.79 0.24 -4.18
N ARG A 67 12.79 -0.59 -3.83
CA ARG A 67 13.95 -0.87 -4.69
C ARG A 67 13.93 -2.28 -5.28
N GLU A 68 13.03 -3.13 -4.79
CA GLU A 68 12.97 -4.55 -5.15
C GLU A 68 12.14 -4.83 -6.41
N GLY A 69 11.43 -3.82 -6.94
CA GLY A 69 10.55 -3.98 -8.10
C GLY A 69 9.22 -4.70 -7.79
N TYR A 70 8.87 -4.80 -6.51
CA TYR A 70 7.57 -5.29 -6.05
C TYR A 70 7.00 -4.38 -4.97
N VAL A 71 5.69 -4.40 -4.75
CA VAL A 71 5.04 -3.69 -3.65
C VAL A 71 3.97 -4.58 -3.02
N SER A 72 3.95 -4.60 -1.69
CA SER A 72 2.89 -5.21 -0.91
C SER A 72 2.00 -4.10 -0.36
N ILE A 73 0.76 -4.05 -0.83
CA ILE A 73 -0.24 -3.06 -0.44
C ILE A 73 -1.24 -3.77 0.47
N THR A 74 -1.47 -3.22 1.65
CA THR A 74 -2.47 -3.74 2.60
C THR A 74 -3.47 -2.64 2.92
N TRP A 75 -4.70 -2.98 3.24
CA TRP A 75 -5.72 -2.00 3.61
C TRP A 75 -6.63 -2.52 4.73
N ALA A 76 -7.39 -1.60 5.33
CA ALA A 76 -8.39 -1.95 6.33
C ALA A 76 -9.49 -2.81 5.71
N ASP A 77 -9.91 -3.85 6.43
CA ASP A 77 -11.01 -4.72 6.00
C ASP A 77 -12.34 -3.96 6.09
N VAL A 78 -13.15 -4.07 5.05
CA VAL A 78 -14.43 -3.39 4.92
C VAL A 78 -15.55 -4.42 5.16
N PRO A 79 -16.44 -4.20 6.14
CA PRO A 79 -17.59 -5.08 6.32
C PRO A 79 -18.46 -5.09 5.05
N ASP A 80 -19.01 -6.26 4.71
CA ASP A 80 -19.79 -6.52 3.48
C ASP A 80 -19.01 -6.49 2.16
N ALA A 81 -17.67 -6.35 2.20
CA ALA A 81 -16.83 -6.54 1.03
C ALA A 81 -16.73 -8.02 0.66
N ALA A 82 -17.21 -8.38 -0.53
CA ALA A 82 -17.00 -9.70 -1.10
C ALA A 82 -15.65 -9.79 -1.83
N ARG A 83 -15.13 -8.66 -2.32
CA ARG A 83 -13.95 -8.60 -3.17
C ARG A 83 -13.31 -7.22 -3.11
N TYR A 84 -12.00 -7.19 -3.24
CA TYR A 84 -11.19 -6.00 -3.40
C TYR A 84 -10.55 -5.98 -4.78
N GLU A 85 -10.43 -4.79 -5.34
CA GLU A 85 -9.64 -4.53 -6.53
C GLU A 85 -8.66 -3.40 -6.31
N VAL A 86 -7.44 -3.60 -6.80
CA VAL A 86 -6.44 -2.55 -6.91
C VAL A 86 -6.47 -2.03 -8.33
N ILE A 87 -6.76 -0.75 -8.47
CA ILE A 87 -6.80 -0.04 -9.75
C ILE A 87 -5.65 0.97 -9.83
N ASP A 88 -5.05 1.07 -11.00
CA ASP A 88 -4.07 2.11 -11.33
C ASP A 88 -4.79 3.43 -11.70
N ARG A 89 -4.03 4.52 -11.86
CA ARG A 89 -4.54 5.82 -12.32
C ARG A 89 -5.37 5.72 -13.60
N ASN A 90 -4.98 4.83 -14.51
CA ASN A 90 -5.68 4.61 -15.79
C ASN A 90 -6.97 3.80 -15.64
N GLY A 91 -7.33 3.37 -14.43
CA GLY A 91 -8.50 2.53 -14.16
C GLY A 91 -8.31 1.05 -14.52
N SER A 92 -7.09 0.65 -14.90
CA SER A 92 -6.76 -0.75 -15.11
C SER A 92 -6.76 -1.51 -13.79
N VAL A 93 -7.37 -2.70 -13.76
CA VAL A 93 -7.38 -3.57 -12.59
C VAL A 93 -6.07 -4.36 -12.57
N LEU A 94 -5.20 -4.05 -11.61
CA LEU A 94 -3.89 -4.71 -11.46
C LEU A 94 -3.99 -5.95 -10.59
N HIS A 95 -4.90 -5.95 -9.63
CA HIS A 95 -5.14 -7.08 -8.75
C HIS A 95 -6.61 -7.16 -8.36
N SER A 96 -7.13 -8.37 -8.21
CA SER A 96 -8.45 -8.61 -7.62
C SER A 96 -8.43 -9.84 -6.73
N GLY A 97 -8.96 -9.72 -5.51
CA GLY A 97 -8.94 -10.80 -4.54
C GLY A 97 -9.91 -10.56 -3.39
N VAL A 98 -10.11 -11.58 -2.55
CA VAL A 98 -10.97 -11.49 -1.35
C VAL A 98 -10.22 -10.98 -0.12
N PHE A 99 -8.89 -11.00 -0.16
CA PHE A 99 -8.06 -10.57 0.95
C PHE A 99 -7.79 -9.07 0.90
N SER A 100 -7.61 -8.45 2.07
CA SER A 100 -7.24 -7.05 2.24
C SER A 100 -5.76 -6.75 1.97
N GLN A 101 -5.15 -7.54 1.09
CA GLN A 101 -3.75 -7.43 0.69
C GLN A 101 -3.58 -7.71 -0.79
N ALA A 102 -2.67 -7.00 -1.43
CA ALA A 102 -2.23 -7.24 -2.80
C ALA A 102 -0.71 -7.22 -2.88
N PHE A 103 -0.17 -8.18 -3.63
CA PHE A 103 1.25 -8.22 -3.98
C PHE A 103 1.38 -7.98 -5.48
N ILE A 104 2.08 -6.91 -5.84
CA ILE A 104 2.31 -6.51 -7.23
C ILE A 104 3.81 -6.58 -7.49
N SER A 105 4.24 -7.29 -8.52
CA SER A 105 5.65 -7.52 -8.83
C SER A 105 5.99 -7.17 -10.27
N GLY A 106 7.26 -6.94 -10.56
CA GLY A 106 7.74 -6.64 -11.92
C GLY A 106 7.48 -5.20 -12.34
N LEU A 107 7.42 -4.28 -11.37
CA LEU A 107 7.26 -2.86 -11.64
C LEU A 107 8.61 -2.30 -12.11
N PRO A 108 8.72 -1.65 -13.27
CA PRO A 108 9.93 -0.90 -13.66
C PRO A 108 10.11 0.38 -12.83
N ASP A 109 11.18 1.11 -13.09
CA ASP A 109 11.41 2.43 -12.48
C ASP A 109 10.29 3.40 -12.82
N GLY A 110 9.72 4.06 -11.81
CA GLY A 110 8.64 5.01 -12.02
C GLY A 110 7.86 5.33 -10.75
N ILE A 111 6.96 6.30 -10.88
CA ILE A 111 6.00 6.66 -9.85
C ILE A 111 4.67 5.98 -10.20
N TYR A 112 4.19 5.16 -9.27
CA TYR A 112 2.94 4.42 -9.40
C TYR A 112 1.90 4.97 -8.46
N HIS A 113 0.65 4.94 -8.90
CA HIS A 113 -0.47 5.51 -8.19
C HIS A 113 -1.57 4.48 -8.04
N TYR A 114 -1.80 4.03 -6.82
CA TYR A 114 -2.77 2.97 -6.53
C TYR A 114 -4.01 3.50 -5.83
N ARG A 115 -5.17 3.00 -6.25
CA ARG A 115 -6.42 3.11 -5.49
C ARG A 115 -6.99 1.72 -5.26
N VAL A 116 -7.62 1.52 -4.12
CA VAL A 116 -8.32 0.27 -3.80
C VAL A 116 -9.81 0.55 -3.79
N ARG A 117 -10.59 -0.35 -4.40
CA ARG A 117 -12.05 -0.37 -4.30
C ARG A 117 -12.51 -1.69 -3.71
N ALA A 118 -13.42 -1.63 -2.74
CA ALA A 118 -14.13 -2.80 -2.25
C ALA A 118 -15.45 -2.93 -3.01
N LEU A 119 -15.78 -4.15 -3.42
CA LEU A 119 -17.00 -4.50 -4.11
C LEU A 119 -17.83 -5.44 -3.23
N SER A 120 -19.13 -5.21 -3.21
CA SER A 120 -20.12 -6.09 -2.60
C SER A 120 -20.28 -7.38 -3.41
N GLY A 121 -20.96 -8.38 -2.84
CA GLY A 121 -21.28 -9.65 -3.52
C GLY A 121 -22.12 -9.47 -4.78
N THR A 122 -22.79 -8.33 -4.94
CA THR A 122 -23.52 -7.92 -6.16
C THR A 122 -22.64 -7.29 -7.23
N GLY A 123 -21.37 -6.99 -6.92
CA GLY A 123 -20.43 -6.31 -7.81
C GLY A 123 -20.50 -4.78 -7.75
N GLU A 124 -21.31 -4.20 -6.85
CA GLU A 124 -21.35 -2.75 -6.65
C GLU A 124 -20.18 -2.27 -5.78
N PRO A 125 -19.53 -1.14 -6.12
CA PRO A 125 -18.49 -0.56 -5.29
C PRO A 125 -19.11 0.03 -4.01
N ILE A 126 -18.68 -0.47 -2.86
CA ILE A 126 -19.19 -0.04 -1.53
C ILE A 126 -18.22 0.88 -0.81
N ALA A 127 -16.92 0.82 -1.16
CA ALA A 127 -15.89 1.61 -0.53
C ALA A 127 -14.75 1.88 -1.53
N ILE A 128 -14.15 3.06 -1.44
CA ILE A 128 -12.99 3.46 -2.24
C ILE A 128 -11.97 4.15 -1.36
N THR A 129 -10.69 3.95 -1.62
CA THR A 129 -9.65 4.69 -0.92
C THR A 129 -9.64 6.16 -1.38
N PRO A 130 -9.80 7.14 -0.48
CA PRO A 130 -9.87 8.56 -0.85
C PRO A 130 -8.49 9.16 -1.21
N LYS A 131 -7.38 8.55 -0.76
CA LYS A 131 -6.03 9.05 -0.99
C LYS A 131 -5.31 8.16 -1.98
N GLU A 132 -4.76 8.71 -3.06
CA GLU A 132 -3.93 7.96 -4.01
C GLU A 132 -2.63 7.54 -3.29
N LEU A 133 -2.35 6.23 -3.22
CA LEU A 133 -1.08 5.74 -2.68
C LEU A 133 -0.03 5.90 -3.77
N GLU A 134 0.87 6.84 -3.55
CA GLU A 134 2.05 7.05 -4.40
C GLU A 134 3.18 6.14 -3.94
N VAL A 135 3.62 5.25 -4.84
CA VAL A 135 4.76 4.37 -4.62
C VAL A 135 5.78 4.62 -5.71
N GLU A 136 6.95 5.09 -5.31
CA GLU A 136 8.08 5.25 -6.22
C GLU A 136 8.90 3.96 -6.27
N VAL A 137 9.06 3.40 -7.46
CA VAL A 137 9.98 2.28 -7.70
C VAL A 137 11.27 2.84 -8.27
N SER A 138 12.37 2.59 -7.56
CA SER A 138 13.71 3.03 -7.98
C SER A 138 14.70 1.89 -7.83
N HIS A 139 15.06 1.26 -8.94
CA HIS A 139 16.08 0.22 -9.01
C HIS A 139 17.46 0.81 -8.77
N TRP A 140 18.37 -0.03 -8.29
CA TRP A 140 19.77 0.35 -8.13
C TRP A 140 20.33 0.79 -9.48
N PRO A 141 20.88 2.01 -9.58
CA PRO A 141 21.35 2.49 -10.86
C PRO A 141 22.58 1.67 -11.25
N TYR A 142 22.55 1.17 -12.50
CA TYR A 142 23.57 0.29 -13.09
C TYR A 142 25.00 0.84 -12.93
N ARG A 143 25.14 2.17 -12.82
CA ARG A 143 26.40 2.88 -12.56
C ARG A 143 27.16 2.42 -11.31
N TYR A 144 26.51 1.77 -10.33
CA TYR A 144 27.19 1.20 -9.17
C TYR A 144 27.58 -0.27 -9.35
N VAL A 145 26.87 -1.01 -10.20
CA VAL A 145 27.17 -2.43 -10.47
C VAL A 145 28.43 -2.56 -11.32
N VAL A 146 28.58 -1.71 -12.34
CA VAL A 146 29.73 -1.71 -13.24
C VAL A 146 31.07 -1.55 -12.50
N PRO A 147 31.28 -0.54 -11.64
CA PRO A 147 32.54 -0.40 -10.92
C PRO A 147 32.78 -1.55 -9.95
N LEU A 148 31.74 -2.09 -9.28
CA LEU A 148 31.88 -3.25 -8.40
C LEU A 148 32.39 -4.48 -9.16
N LEU A 149 31.83 -4.74 -10.34
CA LEU A 149 32.25 -5.82 -11.22
C LEU A 149 33.68 -5.59 -11.73
N LEU A 150 34.02 -4.37 -12.15
CA LEU A 150 35.37 -4.04 -12.63
C LEU A 150 36.42 -4.18 -11.53
N VAL A 151 36.12 -3.77 -10.30
CA VAL A 151 37.01 -3.96 -9.15
C VAL A 151 37.20 -5.45 -8.87
N GLY A 152 36.12 -6.23 -8.85
CA GLY A 152 36.18 -7.68 -8.68
C GLY A 152 37.00 -8.35 -9.79
N LEU A 153 36.78 -7.98 -11.04
CA LEU A 153 37.54 -8.47 -12.20
C LEU A 153 39.02 -8.10 -12.08
N PHE A 154 39.34 -6.87 -11.67
CA PHE A 154 40.72 -6.42 -11.49
C PHE A 154 41.46 -7.21 -10.40
N VAL A 155 40.81 -7.46 -9.27
CA VAL A 155 41.36 -8.30 -8.20
C VAL A 155 41.56 -9.73 -8.70
N MET A 156 40.58 -10.30 -9.41
CA MET A 156 40.67 -11.64 -9.97
C MET A 156 41.84 -11.77 -10.94
N LEU A 157 42.01 -10.81 -11.85
CA LEU A 157 43.14 -10.76 -12.78
C LEU A 157 44.48 -10.59 -12.07
N SER A 158 44.53 -9.80 -10.99
CA SER A 158 45.74 -9.62 -10.19
C SER A 158 46.18 -10.92 -9.53
N VAL A 159 45.25 -11.68 -8.94
CA VAL A 159 45.53 -12.99 -8.33
C VAL A 159 46.01 -13.99 -9.38
N VAL A 160 45.30 -14.09 -10.51
CA VAL A 160 45.70 -14.96 -11.63
C VAL A 160 47.09 -14.58 -12.14
N GLY A 161 47.39 -13.29 -12.25
CA GLY A 161 48.70 -12.79 -12.64
C GLY A 161 49.82 -13.23 -11.70
N VAL A 162 49.60 -13.14 -10.39
CA VAL A 162 50.57 -13.61 -9.37
C VAL A 162 50.81 -15.11 -9.48
N ILE A 163 49.76 -15.92 -9.67
CA ILE A 163 49.88 -17.38 -9.82
C ILE A 163 50.71 -17.72 -11.07
N VAL A 164 50.39 -17.11 -12.21
CA VAL A 164 51.11 -17.35 -13.47
C VAL A 164 52.57 -16.91 -13.39
N ALA A 165 52.83 -15.76 -12.77
CA ALA A 165 54.19 -15.27 -12.54
C ALA A 165 54.98 -16.21 -11.62
N GLY A 166 54.34 -16.71 -10.56
CA GLY A 166 54.91 -17.71 -9.66
C GLY A 166 55.28 -19.01 -10.39
N GLN A 167 54.38 -19.54 -11.23
CA GLN A 167 54.64 -20.74 -12.03
C GLN A 167 55.80 -20.54 -13.02
N ARG A 168 55.87 -19.38 -13.69
CA ARG A 168 56.96 -19.06 -14.63
C ARG A 168 58.32 -18.91 -13.95
N GLY A 169 58.36 -18.31 -12.75
CA GLY A 169 59.60 -18.08 -12.01
C GLY A 169 60.25 -19.34 -11.43
N ILE A 170 59.48 -20.42 -11.22
CA ILE A 170 60.01 -21.71 -10.76
C ILE A 170 60.79 -22.42 -11.88
N VAL A 171 60.31 -22.32 -13.13
CA VAL A 171 60.93 -23.00 -14.28
C VAL A 171 62.32 -22.43 -14.61
N THR A 172 62.55 -21.14 -14.40
CA THR A 172 63.82 -20.49 -14.77
C THR A 172 64.97 -20.77 -13.80
N LYS A 173 64.71 -21.25 -12.59
CA LYS A 173 65.76 -21.50 -11.58
C LYS A 173 66.50 -22.83 -11.77
N GLU A 174 66.03 -23.71 -12.66
CA GLU A 174 66.71 -24.99 -12.96
C GLU A 174 67.62 -24.93 -14.20
N VAL A 175 67.79 -23.76 -14.83
CA VAL A 175 68.51 -23.63 -16.13
C VAL A 175 69.80 -22.81 -15.99
N HIS A 176 70.49 -22.87 -14.85
CA HIS A 176 71.91 -22.51 -14.81
C HIS A 176 72.68 -23.43 -13.84
N PRO A 177 73.64 -24.25 -14.34
CA PRO A 177 74.55 -25.08 -13.53
C PRO A 177 75.61 -24.25 -12.80
#